data_AF-A0A957KKZ3-F1
#
_entry.id   AF-A0A957KKZ3-F1
#
_cell.length_a   1.000
_cell.length_b   1.000
_cell.length_c   1.000
_cell.angle_alpha   90.00
_cell.angle_beta   90.00
_cell.angle_gamma   90.00
#
_symmetry.space_group_name_H-M   'P 1'
#
loop_
_entity.id
_entity.type
_entity.pdbx_description
1 polymer ?
#
loop_
_entity_poly.entity_id
_entity_poly.type
_entity_poly.pdbx_seq_one_letter_code
_entity_poly.pdbx_strand_id
1 'polypeptide(L)'
;GPRIGLMSDAEIVARCWDLPALAAGYDVFLARWQPRLATLAADLEAVPLAERFQQRFWLTFAFQPFPRQDPNLPMDLLPPDWPGFAARALFLHYRELLSAGLPEFLAELPA
;
A
#
# COMPACT_ATOMS: atom_id res chain seq x y z
N GLY A 1 -20.83 -20.98 -6.23
CA GLY A 1 -21.35 -19.89 -7.07
C GLY A 1 -21.63 -20.38 -8.48
N PRO A 2 -22.14 -19.53 -9.39
CA PRO A 2 -22.46 -19.92 -10.76
C PRO A 2 -21.17 -20.21 -11.56
N ARG A 3 -21.18 -21.30 -12.33
CA ARG A 3 -20.04 -21.75 -13.15
C ARG A 3 -20.05 -21.05 -14.50
N ILE A 4 -19.07 -20.21 -14.80
CA ILE A 4 -18.79 -19.82 -16.20
C ILE A 4 -17.77 -20.83 -16.74
N GLY A 5 -18.28 -21.85 -17.45
CA GLY A 5 -17.47 -22.99 -17.90
C GLY A 5 -17.12 -23.97 -16.78
N LEU A 6 -16.54 -25.12 -17.10
CA LEU A 6 -16.24 -26.23 -16.19
C LEU A 6 -15.27 -25.90 -15.02
N MET A 7 -14.91 -24.63 -14.82
CA MET A 7 -13.89 -24.19 -13.87
C MET A 7 -14.53 -23.57 -12.62
N SER A 8 -13.89 -23.78 -11.48
CA SER A 8 -14.19 -23.12 -10.21
C SER A 8 -13.67 -21.68 -10.18
N ASP A 9 -14.23 -20.86 -9.29
CA ASP A 9 -13.83 -19.46 -9.11
C ASP A 9 -12.32 -19.36 -8.76
N ALA A 10 -11.79 -20.30 -7.97
CA ALA A 10 -10.38 -20.37 -7.63
C ALA A 10 -9.47 -20.64 -8.84
N GLU A 11 -9.90 -21.51 -9.76
CA GLU A 11 -9.15 -21.81 -10.99
C GLU A 11 -9.16 -20.63 -11.97
N ILE A 12 -10.26 -19.87 -12.02
CA ILE A 12 -10.33 -18.62 -12.80
C ILE A 12 -9.35 -17.59 -12.21
N VAL A 13 -9.40 -17.41 -10.88
CA VAL A 13 -8.53 -16.48 -10.16
C VAL A 13 -7.04 -16.79 -10.40
N ALA A 14 -6.62 -18.04 -10.21
CA ALA A 14 -5.23 -18.44 -10.39
C ALA A 14 -4.70 -18.27 -11.82
N ARG A 15 -5.58 -18.27 -12.83
CA ARG A 15 -5.22 -18.05 -14.24
C ARG A 15 -5.17 -16.57 -14.62
N CYS A 16 -5.97 -15.75 -13.96
CA CYS A 16 -6.08 -14.32 -14.25
C CYS A 16 -5.07 -13.48 -13.48
N TRP A 17 -4.65 -13.93 -12.29
CA TRP A 17 -3.74 -13.17 -11.41
C TRP A 17 -2.67 -14.05 -10.79
N ASP A 18 -1.43 -13.55 -10.81
CA ASP A 18 -0.33 -14.10 -10.03
C ASP A 18 -0.39 -13.58 -8.59
N LEU A 19 -1.32 -14.13 -7.81
CA LEU A 19 -1.51 -13.78 -6.41
C LEU A 19 -0.26 -14.03 -5.54
N PRO A 20 0.52 -15.11 -5.73
CA PRO A 20 1.80 -15.29 -5.02
C PRO A 20 2.81 -14.16 -5.29
N ALA A 21 2.98 -13.73 -6.55
CA ALA A 21 3.88 -12.63 -6.86
C ALA A 21 3.39 -11.31 -6.26
N LEU A 22 2.07 -11.07 -6.27
CA LEU A 22 1.48 -9.88 -5.66
C LEU A 22 1.65 -9.88 -4.13
N ALA A 23 1.45 -11.02 -3.46
CA ALA A 23 1.73 -11.17 -2.02
C ALA A 23 3.19 -10.83 -1.70
N ALA A 24 4.14 -11.41 -2.45
CA ALA A 24 5.57 -11.12 -2.29
C ALA A 24 5.87 -9.61 -2.47
N GLY A 25 5.21 -8.95 -3.41
CA GLY A 25 5.30 -7.50 -3.58
C GLY A 25 4.83 -6.73 -2.35
N TYR A 26 3.70 -7.12 -1.76
CA TYR A 26 3.21 -6.54 -0.51
C TYR A 26 4.14 -6.79 0.67
N ASP A 27 4.72 -7.97 0.80
CA ASP A 27 5.67 -8.27 1.87
C ASP A 27 6.94 -7.42 1.76
N VAL A 28 7.47 -7.24 0.56
CA VAL A 28 8.61 -6.33 0.31
C VAL A 28 8.25 -4.89 0.65
N PHE A 29 7.03 -4.44 0.33
CA PHE A 29 6.54 -3.13 0.72
C PHE A 29 6.47 -2.99 2.25
N LEU A 30 5.86 -3.95 2.94
CA LEU A 30 5.74 -3.96 4.39
C LEU A 30 7.12 -3.91 5.08
N ALA A 31 8.05 -4.77 4.67
CA ALA A 31 9.40 -4.84 5.21
C ALA A 31 10.16 -3.52 5.07
N ARG A 32 9.94 -2.78 3.97
CA ARG A 32 10.58 -1.48 3.74
C ARG A 32 9.95 -0.35 4.54
N TRP A 33 8.62 -0.34 4.69
CA TRP A 33 7.89 0.83 5.17
C TRP A 33 7.45 0.75 6.64
N GLN A 34 7.30 -0.46 7.22
CA GLN A 34 6.98 -0.61 8.65
C GLN A 34 8.02 0.06 9.56
N PRO A 35 9.34 -0.17 9.38
CA PRO A 35 10.33 0.46 10.26
C PRO A 35 10.34 1.99 10.13
N ARG A 36 10.12 2.51 8.91
CA ARG A 36 10.11 3.96 8.65
C ARG A 36 8.92 4.65 9.30
N LEU A 37 7.75 4.03 9.24
CA LEU A 37 6.58 4.48 9.96
C LEU A 37 6.85 4.52 11.46
N ALA A 38 7.45 3.47 12.03
CA ALA A 38 7.79 3.42 13.45
C ALA A 38 8.76 4.55 13.86
N THR A 39 9.79 4.80 13.06
CA THR A 39 10.73 5.92 13.28
C THR A 39 10.03 7.27 13.20
N LEU A 40 9.19 7.51 12.18
CA LEU A 40 8.46 8.77 12.05
C LEU A 40 7.50 8.98 13.22
N ALA A 41 6.75 7.94 13.61
CA ALA A 41 5.76 8.03 14.67
C ALA A 41 6.37 8.29 16.05
N ALA A 42 7.65 7.94 16.26
CA ALA A 42 8.35 8.19 17.51
C ALA A 42 8.63 9.68 17.77
N ASP A 43 8.86 10.48 16.72
CA ASP A 43 9.16 11.90 16.83
C ASP A 43 8.72 12.67 15.57
N LEU A 44 7.40 12.69 15.32
CA LEU A 44 6.84 13.31 14.12
C LEU A 44 7.23 14.80 14.05
N GLU A 45 7.12 15.52 15.17
CA GLU A 45 7.34 16.97 15.25
C GLU A 45 8.79 17.37 14.94
N ALA A 46 9.78 16.52 15.25
CA ALA A 46 11.17 16.79 14.88
C ALA A 46 11.46 16.62 13.37
N VAL A 47 10.59 15.94 12.61
CA VAL A 47 10.81 15.71 11.18
C VAL A 47 10.40 16.94 10.35
N PRO A 48 11.33 17.57 9.60
CA PRO A 48 11.03 18.75 8.79
C PRO A 48 9.95 18.48 7.73
N LEU A 49 9.11 19.48 7.43
CA LEU A 49 8.02 19.35 6.44
C LEU A 49 8.50 18.91 5.04
N ALA A 50 9.67 19.40 4.60
CA ALA A 50 10.27 18.98 3.34
C ALA A 50 10.59 17.48 3.31
N GLU A 51 11.08 16.93 4.42
CA GLU A 51 11.33 15.50 4.53
C GLU A 51 10.02 14.71 4.57
N ARG A 52 9.00 15.18 5.30
CA ARG A 52 7.66 14.57 5.30
C ARG A 52 7.08 14.53 3.88
N PHE A 53 7.23 15.61 3.11
CA PHE A 53 6.82 15.67 1.71
C PHE A 53 7.56 14.63 0.85
N GLN A 54 8.89 14.55 0.97
CA GLN A 54 9.69 13.57 0.25
C GLN A 54 9.27 12.13 0.61
N GLN A 55 9.11 11.81 1.90
CA GLN A 55 8.66 10.50 2.34
C GLN A 55 7.28 10.15 1.77
N ARG A 56 6.34 11.11 1.76
CA ARG A 56 5.00 10.93 1.20
C ARG A 56 5.04 10.63 -0.30
N PHE A 57 5.88 11.35 -1.04
CA PHE A 57 6.06 11.13 -2.47
C PHE A 57 6.53 9.68 -2.72
N TRP A 58 7.59 9.25 -2.05
CA TRP A 58 8.14 7.91 -2.23
C TRP A 58 7.19 6.80 -1.76
N LEU A 59 6.47 7.02 -0.66
CA LEU A 59 5.45 6.10 -0.16
C LEU A 59 4.33 5.91 -1.21
N THR A 60 3.84 7.02 -1.75
CA THR A 60 2.79 7.01 -2.80
C THR A 60 3.29 6.33 -4.07
N PHE A 61 4.49 6.67 -4.51
CA PHE A 61 5.11 6.08 -5.69
C PHE A 61 5.30 4.56 -5.53
N ALA A 62 5.79 4.12 -4.36
CA ALA A 62 5.99 2.70 -4.07
C ALA A 62 4.68 1.91 -3.99
N PHE A 63 3.59 2.54 -3.52
CA PHE A 63 2.29 1.87 -3.40
C PHE A 63 1.46 1.91 -4.70
N GLN A 64 1.76 2.86 -5.60
CA GLN A 64 1.01 3.09 -6.84
C GLN A 64 0.76 1.81 -7.66
N PRO A 65 1.72 0.88 -7.85
CA PRO A 65 1.50 -0.30 -8.69
C PRO A 65 0.41 -1.24 -8.19
N PHE A 66 0.25 -1.36 -6.86
CA PHE A 66 -0.63 -2.39 -6.28
C PHE A 66 -2.10 -2.25 -6.70
N PRO A 67 -2.77 -1.09 -6.58
CA PRO A 67 -4.16 -0.97 -7.05
C PRO A 67 -4.36 -1.21 -8.55
N ARG A 68 -3.30 -1.18 -9.37
CA ARG A 68 -3.40 -1.51 -10.81
C ARG A 68 -3.29 -3.02 -11.07
N GLN A 69 -2.63 -3.74 -10.17
CA GLN A 69 -2.34 -5.17 -10.30
C GLN A 69 -3.27 -6.03 -9.42
N ASP A 70 -3.74 -5.47 -8.31
CA ASP A 70 -4.60 -6.13 -7.34
C ASP A 70 -6.07 -6.08 -7.79
N PRO A 71 -6.71 -7.24 -8.02
CA PRO A 71 -8.11 -7.33 -8.45
C PRO A 71 -9.14 -7.00 -7.36
N ASN A 72 -8.74 -6.79 -6.10
CA ASN A 72 -9.64 -6.58 -4.96
C ASN A 72 -10.68 -7.71 -4.82
N LEU A 73 -10.20 -8.96 -4.88
CA LEU A 73 -11.04 -10.16 -4.77
C LEU A 73 -11.68 -10.29 -3.38
N PRO A 74 -12.86 -10.93 -3.28
CA PRO A 74 -13.40 -11.38 -2.01
C PRO A 74 -12.41 -12.23 -1.21
N MET A 75 -12.48 -12.16 0.12
CA MET A 75 -11.55 -12.87 1.03
C MET A 75 -11.47 -14.38 0.77
N ASP A 76 -12.60 -15.01 0.45
CA ASP A 76 -12.68 -16.46 0.20
C ASP A 76 -11.92 -16.92 -1.06
N LEU A 77 -11.48 -15.98 -1.91
CA LEU A 77 -10.70 -16.22 -3.13
C LEU A 77 -9.23 -15.80 -2.98
N LEU A 78 -8.84 -15.25 -1.83
CA LEU A 78 -7.47 -14.86 -1.54
C LEU A 78 -6.71 -15.99 -0.84
N PRO A 79 -5.36 -16.00 -0.94
CA PRO A 79 -4.54 -16.85 -0.09
C PRO A 79 -4.79 -16.54 1.40
N PRO A 80 -4.63 -17.53 2.29
CA PRO A 80 -4.59 -17.28 3.73
C PRO A 80 -3.56 -16.19 4.08
N ASP A 81 -3.87 -15.38 5.10
CA ASP A 81 -2.99 -14.31 5.60
C ASP A 81 -2.55 -13.28 4.53
N TRP A 82 -3.45 -12.96 3.60
CA TRP A 82 -3.17 -12.01 2.51
C TRP A 82 -2.54 -10.68 2.98
N PRO A 83 -1.29 -10.37 2.59
CA PRO A 83 -0.55 -9.21 3.11
C PRO A 83 -1.08 -7.87 2.57
N GLY A 84 -1.90 -7.89 1.52
CA GLY A 84 -2.45 -6.67 0.91
C GLY A 84 -3.29 -5.83 1.88
N PHE A 85 -3.97 -6.46 2.85
CA PHE A 85 -4.72 -5.75 3.88
C PHE A 85 -3.79 -4.94 4.80
N ALA A 86 -2.73 -5.58 5.31
CA ALA A 86 -1.74 -4.92 6.15
C ALA A 86 -1.00 -3.82 5.38
N ALA A 87 -0.63 -4.08 4.13
CA ALA A 87 0.05 -3.09 3.28
C ALA A 87 -0.82 -1.86 3.02
N ARG A 88 -2.12 -2.06 2.75
CA ARG A 88 -3.09 -0.96 2.59
C ARG A 88 -3.25 -0.16 3.88
N ALA A 89 -3.41 -0.83 5.02
CA ALA A 89 -3.55 -0.17 6.31
C ALA A 89 -2.33 0.68 6.65
N LEU A 90 -1.12 0.12 6.45
CA LEU A 90 0.13 0.84 6.62
C LEU A 90 0.21 2.06 5.70
N PHE A 91 -0.08 1.88 4.41
CA PHE A 91 -0.05 2.98 3.44
C PHE A 91 -0.96 4.13 3.87
N LEU A 92 -2.21 3.84 4.23
CA LEU A 92 -3.18 4.85 4.65
C LEU A 92 -2.74 5.56 5.92
N HIS A 93 -2.33 4.82 6.94
CA HIS A 93 -1.89 5.39 8.21
C HIS A 93 -0.64 6.27 8.05
N TYR A 94 0.36 5.81 7.31
CA TYR A 94 1.58 6.58 7.08
C TYR A 94 1.29 7.83 6.22
N ARG A 95 0.45 7.70 5.19
CA ARG A 95 -0.05 8.82 4.38
C ARG A 95 -0.78 9.86 5.23
N GLU A 96 -1.59 9.44 6.20
CA GLU A 96 -2.30 10.33 7.13
C GLU A 96 -1.32 11.15 7.96
N LEU A 97 -0.39 10.49 8.67
CA LEU A 97 0.61 11.14 9.52
C LEU A 97 1.46 12.14 8.76
N LEU A 98 1.87 11.77 7.54
CA LEU A 98 2.66 12.64 6.69
C LEU A 98 1.87 13.82 6.13
N SER A 99 0.54 13.83 6.17
CA SER A 99 -0.28 14.93 5.61
C SER A 99 -0.40 16.14 6.54
N ALA A 100 -0.01 16.01 7.81
CA ALA A 100 0.04 17.13 8.74
C ALA A 100 1.12 18.16 8.34
N GLY A 101 0.72 19.42 8.14
CA GLY A 101 1.62 20.52 7.76
C GLY A 101 1.96 20.60 6.26
N LEU A 102 1.43 19.67 5.45
CA LEU A 102 1.74 19.58 4.03
C LEU A 102 1.08 20.70 3.18
N PRO A 103 -0.18 21.10 3.44
CA PRO A 103 -0.79 22.25 2.75
C PRO A 103 -0.01 23.55 2.92
N GLU A 104 0.49 23.81 4.13
CA GLU A 104 1.29 24.99 4.47
C GLU A 104 2.61 24.99 3.71
N PHE A 105 3.32 23.86 3.72
CA PHE A 105 4.55 23.69 2.95
C PHE A 105 4.34 23.89 1.45
N LEU A 106 3.25 23.39 0.88
CA LEU A 106 2.94 23.56 -0.54
C LEU A 106 2.61 25.01 -0.91
N ALA A 107 2.02 25.79 0.01
CA ALA A 107 1.72 27.20 -0.21
C ALA A 107 2.99 28.08 -0.25
N GLU A 108 4.08 27.63 0.36
CA GLU A 108 5.38 28.35 0.40
C GLU A 108 6.29 28.04 -0.79
N LEU A 109 5.94 27.05 -1.63
CA LEU A 109 6.74 26.73 -2.81
C LEU A 109 6.56 27.78 -3.92
N PRO A 110 7.64 28.24 -4.57
CA PRO A 110 7.53 29.13 -5.71
C PRO A 110 6.83 28.43 -6.88
N ALA A 111 5.98 29.18 -7.59
CA ALA A 111 5.21 28.73 -8.75
C ALA A 111 6.07 28.44 -9.99
#